data_AF-A0A3G8WFE6-F1
#
_entry.id   AF-A0A3G8WFE6-F1
#
_cell.length_a   1.000
_cell.length_b   1.000
_cell.length_c   1.000
_cell.angle_alpha   90.00
_cell.angle_beta   90.00
_cell.angle_gamma   90.00
#
_symmetry.space_group_name_H-M   'P 1'
#
loop_
_entity.id
_entity.type
_entity.pdbx_description
1 polymer ?
#
loop_
_entity_poly.entity_id
_entity_poly.type
_entity_poly.pdbx_seq_one_letter_code
_entity_poly.pdbx_strand_id
1 'polypeptide(L)'
;MKILSVLTALTVLACQPGKTETAQKQTISENKVENSVVPTEIKPKDSSFKNGEGIEARIPEKDTLKKALTAEKPFVEADASFQWDANQKLEKLLKHYGKNIPNYYSGAFINDKGNLVINIRGNLQKGKSEVIKIIGAGNVLFQNKTYSYKELNDIMNFLNEFAQNPQNRDKMKNVPCWSLMELENYVEVCMLENTPEKQAEFRKNVLDSDAIRFRKSGPMVFH
;
A
#
# COMPACT_ATOMS: atom_id res chain seq x y z
N MET A 1 -33.02 47.85 -12.32
CA MET A 1 -32.22 49.03 -11.89
C MET A 1 -32.56 49.31 -10.43
N LYS A 2 -31.54 49.57 -9.57
CA LYS A 2 -31.56 49.75 -8.08
C LYS A 2 -31.82 48.44 -7.31
N ILE A 3 -30.80 47.69 -6.86
CA ILE A 3 -29.81 47.93 -5.79
C ILE A 3 -30.43 48.53 -4.53
N LEU A 4 -30.56 47.71 -3.48
CA LEU A 4 -30.44 48.19 -2.11
C LEU A 4 -29.51 47.24 -1.34
N SER A 5 -28.37 47.81 -1.00
CA SER A 5 -27.32 47.29 -0.13
C SER A 5 -27.70 47.63 1.30
N VAL A 6 -27.50 46.71 2.25
CA VAL A 6 -27.24 47.10 3.65
C VAL A 6 -26.10 46.25 4.18
N LEU A 7 -25.04 46.97 4.51
CA LEU A 7 -23.77 46.57 5.09
C LEU A 7 -23.73 47.11 6.52
N THR A 8 -23.39 46.27 7.50
CA THR A 8 -22.80 46.64 8.82
C THR A 8 -22.16 45.35 9.37
N ALA A 9 -20.84 45.09 9.28
CA ALA A 9 -19.66 45.71 9.93
C ALA A 9 -19.70 45.58 11.47
N LEU A 10 -18.94 44.64 12.06
CA LEU A 10 -17.66 44.79 12.81
C LEU A 10 -17.90 45.18 14.30
N THR A 11 -17.37 44.54 15.36
CA THR A 11 -15.95 44.33 15.78
C THR A 11 -15.87 43.31 16.96
N VAL A 12 -14.99 42.29 17.01
CA VAL A 12 -13.59 42.17 17.55
C VAL A 12 -13.33 42.44 19.05
N LEU A 13 -12.46 41.58 19.64
CA LEU A 13 -11.65 41.60 20.90
C LEU A 13 -12.31 40.90 22.13
N ALA A 14 -11.63 40.15 23.01
CA ALA A 14 -10.26 39.61 23.11
C ALA A 14 -10.16 38.66 24.33
N CYS A 15 -9.10 37.85 24.35
CA CYS A 15 -8.36 37.29 25.50
C CYS A 15 -8.96 36.22 26.43
N GLN A 16 -8.22 35.10 26.51
CA GLN A 16 -8.25 34.06 27.55
C GLN A 16 -7.65 34.58 28.89
N PRO A 17 -7.79 33.85 30.02
CA PRO A 17 -6.73 32.89 30.35
C PRO A 17 -7.18 31.62 31.12
N GLY A 18 -6.39 30.55 30.93
CA GLY A 18 -5.95 29.65 32.00
C GLY A 18 -6.89 28.54 32.48
N LYS A 19 -6.53 27.29 32.18
CA LYS A 19 -6.34 26.22 33.19
C LYS A 19 -5.54 25.06 32.58
N THR A 20 -4.36 24.89 33.14
CA THR A 20 -3.46 23.75 33.06
C THR A 20 -4.08 22.52 33.71
N GLU A 21 -4.05 21.37 33.03
CA GLU A 21 -4.07 20.07 33.69
C GLU A 21 -3.01 19.16 33.06
N THR A 22 -2.16 18.67 33.95
CA THR A 22 -0.94 17.87 33.77
C THR A 22 -1.23 16.47 33.24
N ALA A 23 -0.62 16.10 32.11
CA ALA A 23 -0.48 14.71 31.70
C ALA A 23 0.67 14.05 32.49
N GLN A 24 0.32 13.00 33.23
CA GLN A 24 1.22 12.16 33.99
C GLN A 24 2.19 11.43 33.05
N LYS A 25 3.49 11.52 33.36
CA LYS A 25 4.51 10.54 32.93
C LYS A 25 4.20 9.21 33.60
N GLN A 26 3.99 8.16 32.80
CA GLN A 26 4.20 6.79 33.27
C GLN A 26 5.35 6.17 32.49
N THR A 27 6.46 6.08 33.22
CA THR A 27 7.61 5.20 33.02
C THR A 27 7.13 3.75 33.00
N ILE A 28 7.52 2.98 31.98
CA ILE A 28 7.51 1.51 32.08
C ILE A 28 8.96 1.03 31.98
N SER A 29 9.29 0.28 33.01
CA SER A 29 10.54 -0.37 33.35
C SER A 29 11.01 -1.38 32.32
N GLU A 30 12.33 -1.37 32.14
CA GLU A 30 13.14 -2.45 31.60
C GLU A 30 12.83 -3.76 32.33
N ASN A 31 12.67 -4.86 31.57
CA ASN A 31 12.95 -6.19 32.07
C ASN A 31 13.81 -6.95 31.07
N LYS A 32 15.07 -7.06 31.48
CA LYS A 32 16.16 -7.89 31.01
C LYS A 32 15.79 -9.37 31.13
N VAL A 33 15.90 -10.13 30.04
CA VAL A 33 16.25 -11.56 30.10
C VAL A 33 17.32 -11.81 29.05
N GLU A 34 18.55 -11.99 29.54
CA GLU A 34 19.68 -12.57 28.82
C GLU A 34 19.34 -14.01 28.40
N ASN A 35 19.67 -14.37 27.16
CA ASN A 35 20.47 -15.57 26.96
C ASN A 35 21.32 -15.45 25.70
N SER A 36 22.61 -15.34 25.97
CA SER A 36 23.74 -15.34 25.06
C SER A 36 23.99 -16.76 24.55
N VAL A 37 24.04 -16.94 23.23
CA VAL A 37 24.89 -17.96 22.60
C VAL A 37 25.54 -17.34 21.36
N VAL A 38 26.85 -17.22 21.46
CA VAL A 38 27.81 -16.71 20.48
C VAL A 38 27.88 -17.65 19.25
N PRO A 39 27.88 -17.14 18.00
CA PRO A 39 28.35 -17.91 16.86
C PRO A 39 29.87 -17.77 16.71
N THR A 40 30.58 -18.86 16.95
CA THR A 40 32.02 -19.00 16.71
C THR A 40 32.33 -18.96 15.21
N GLU A 41 33.22 -18.05 14.81
CA GLU A 41 33.86 -18.04 13.49
C GLU A 41 34.60 -19.36 13.22
N ILE A 42 34.32 -19.99 12.08
CA ILE A 42 35.19 -21.03 11.50
C ILE A 42 35.65 -20.56 10.13
N LYS A 43 36.94 -20.23 10.03
CA LYS A 43 37.64 -19.95 8.77
C LYS A 43 37.76 -21.24 7.93
N PRO A 44 37.69 -21.18 6.59
CA PRO A 44 37.97 -22.32 5.75
C PRO A 44 39.47 -22.64 5.74
N LYS A 45 39.82 -23.91 5.97
CA LYS A 45 41.12 -24.50 5.66
C LYS A 45 41.00 -25.30 4.37
N ASP A 46 41.88 -25.00 3.42
CA ASP A 46 42.15 -25.84 2.26
C ASP A 46 42.66 -27.22 2.68
N SER A 47 42.15 -28.27 2.02
CA SER A 47 42.93 -29.46 1.71
C SER A 47 42.27 -30.26 0.58
N SER A 48 42.93 -30.22 -0.58
CA SER A 48 42.86 -31.18 -1.68
C SER A 48 42.99 -32.65 -1.23
N PHE A 49 42.44 -33.61 -1.99
CA PHE A 49 43.03 -34.90 -2.44
C PHE A 49 41.92 -35.71 -3.16
N LYS A 50 41.94 -35.81 -4.49
CA LYS A 50 42.48 -36.88 -5.37
C LYS A 50 41.58 -38.12 -5.58
N ASN A 51 41.45 -38.46 -6.87
CA ASN A 51 40.67 -39.54 -7.47
C ASN A 51 41.26 -40.94 -7.22
N GLY A 52 40.38 -41.95 -7.25
CA GLY A 52 40.66 -43.29 -7.76
C GLY A 52 40.37 -44.45 -6.80
N GLU A 53 39.28 -45.19 -7.03
CA GLU A 53 39.24 -46.63 -7.40
C GLU A 53 37.82 -47.21 -7.19
N GLY A 54 37.52 -48.23 -8.00
CA GLY A 54 36.17 -48.59 -8.42
C GLY A 54 35.31 -49.41 -7.46
N ILE A 55 34.00 -49.34 -7.69
CA ILE A 55 33.06 -50.40 -7.34
C ILE A 55 32.11 -50.60 -8.53
N GLU A 56 32.04 -51.83 -8.98
CA GLU A 56 31.36 -52.31 -10.17
C GLU A 56 29.83 -52.22 -10.07
N ALA A 57 29.18 -52.15 -11.23
CA ALA A 57 27.80 -51.72 -11.42
C ALA A 57 26.71 -52.70 -10.92
N ARG A 58 25.62 -52.15 -10.38
CA ARG A 58 24.27 -52.73 -10.50
C ARG A 58 23.37 -51.72 -11.23
N ILE A 59 23.05 -52.01 -12.49
CA ILE A 59 22.03 -51.29 -13.24
C ILE A 59 20.66 -51.74 -12.70
N PRO A 60 19.83 -50.86 -12.11
CA PRO A 60 18.47 -51.23 -11.76
C PRO A 60 17.60 -51.32 -13.01
N GLU A 61 16.73 -52.32 -13.02
CA GLU A 61 15.84 -52.73 -14.11
C GLU A 61 14.93 -51.59 -14.59
N LYS A 62 14.67 -51.51 -15.91
CA LYS A 62 13.97 -50.39 -16.59
C LYS A 62 12.59 -50.02 -16.00
N ASP A 63 11.93 -50.93 -15.29
CA ASP A 63 10.64 -50.66 -14.65
C ASP A 63 10.73 -49.81 -13.38
N THR A 64 11.90 -49.77 -12.72
CA THR A 64 12.13 -48.84 -11.60
C THR A 64 12.36 -47.40 -12.08
N LEU A 65 12.91 -47.21 -13.28
CA LEU A 65 13.06 -45.89 -13.91
C LEU A 65 11.70 -45.28 -14.27
N LYS A 66 10.74 -46.07 -14.78
CA LYS A 66 9.39 -45.55 -15.08
C LYS A 66 8.67 -45.02 -13.84
N LYS A 67 8.84 -45.67 -12.69
CA LYS A 67 8.20 -45.25 -11.44
C LYS A 67 8.88 -44.03 -10.80
N ALA A 68 10.17 -43.81 -11.08
CA ALA A 68 10.90 -42.59 -10.71
C ALA A 68 10.61 -41.40 -11.65
N LEU A 69 10.30 -41.66 -12.93
CA LEU A 69 9.90 -40.62 -13.90
C LEU A 69 8.43 -40.16 -13.79
N THR A 70 7.58 -40.88 -13.07
CA THR A 70 6.18 -40.47 -12.82
C THR A 70 5.96 -39.75 -11.48
N ALA A 71 7.04 -39.42 -10.78
CA ALA A 71 7.01 -38.58 -9.58
C ALA A 71 7.73 -37.25 -9.81
N GLU A 72 7.52 -36.63 -10.97
CA GLU A 72 7.74 -35.20 -11.07
C GLU A 72 6.68 -34.53 -10.20
N LYS A 73 7.05 -34.25 -8.94
CA LYS A 73 6.46 -33.10 -8.25
C LYS A 73 6.63 -31.94 -9.22
N PRO A 74 5.54 -31.25 -9.60
CA PRO A 74 5.69 -30.07 -10.44
C PRO A 74 6.73 -29.19 -9.77
N PHE A 75 7.71 -28.75 -10.55
CA PHE A 75 8.61 -27.67 -10.18
C PHE A 75 7.73 -26.42 -10.05
N VAL A 76 7.03 -26.34 -8.93
CA VAL A 76 6.41 -25.12 -8.46
C VAL A 76 7.58 -24.34 -7.91
N GLU A 77 7.92 -23.24 -8.58
CA GLU A 77 8.80 -22.22 -8.04
C GLU A 77 8.43 -22.05 -6.56
N ALA A 78 9.32 -22.47 -5.65
CA ALA A 78 9.05 -22.51 -4.21
C ALA A 78 8.66 -21.13 -3.65
N ASP A 79 9.02 -20.11 -4.42
CA ASP A 79 8.79 -18.68 -4.33
C ASP A 79 7.29 -18.32 -4.41
N ALA A 80 6.50 -19.01 -5.25
CA ALA A 80 5.06 -18.72 -5.42
C ALA A 80 4.16 -19.46 -4.40
N SER A 81 4.68 -20.49 -3.73
CA SER A 81 3.87 -21.37 -2.88
C SER A 81 3.34 -20.68 -1.62
N PHE A 82 4.10 -19.75 -1.01
CA PHE A 82 3.71 -19.20 0.30
C PHE A 82 2.64 -18.10 0.21
N GLN A 83 2.47 -17.48 -0.97
CA GLN A 83 1.46 -16.45 -1.21
C GLN A 83 0.25 -16.96 -2.00
N TRP A 84 0.26 -18.24 -2.41
CA TRP A 84 -0.74 -18.79 -3.33
C TRP A 84 -2.18 -18.61 -2.81
N ASP A 85 -2.44 -18.95 -1.55
CA ASP A 85 -3.77 -18.78 -0.94
C ASP A 85 -4.21 -17.30 -0.89
N ALA A 86 -3.28 -16.40 -0.57
CA ALA A 86 -3.55 -14.95 -0.56
C ALA A 86 -3.91 -14.44 -1.96
N ASN A 87 -3.19 -14.89 -2.99
CA ASN A 87 -3.48 -14.58 -4.40
C ASN A 87 -4.85 -15.09 -4.82
N GLN A 88 -5.19 -16.35 -4.51
CA GLN A 88 -6.48 -16.94 -4.84
C GLN A 88 -7.65 -16.19 -4.19
N LYS A 89 -7.49 -15.78 -2.93
CA LYS A 89 -8.48 -14.97 -2.22
C LYS A 89 -8.64 -13.58 -2.83
N LEU A 90 -7.53 -12.92 -3.16
CA LEU A 90 -7.55 -11.61 -3.81
C LEU A 90 -8.25 -11.68 -5.17
N GLU A 91 -7.89 -12.66 -6.01
CA GLU A 91 -8.52 -12.88 -7.31
C GLU A 91 -10.03 -13.10 -7.17
N LYS A 92 -10.45 -13.97 -6.24
CA LYS A 92 -11.86 -14.22 -5.96
C LYS A 92 -12.61 -12.95 -5.54
N LEU A 93 -11.99 -12.12 -4.70
CA LEU A 93 -12.56 -10.84 -4.25
C LEU A 93 -12.74 -9.88 -5.42
N LEU A 94 -11.67 -9.66 -6.21
CA LEU A 94 -11.68 -8.74 -7.34
C LEU A 94 -12.68 -9.17 -8.41
N LYS A 95 -12.76 -10.49 -8.69
CA LYS A 95 -13.76 -11.06 -9.60
C LYS A 95 -15.19 -10.84 -9.09
N HIS A 96 -15.43 -11.00 -7.78
CA HIS A 96 -16.75 -10.77 -7.20
C HIS A 96 -17.18 -9.31 -7.31
N TYR A 97 -16.29 -8.36 -6.98
CA TYR A 97 -16.61 -6.94 -7.10
C TYR A 97 -16.78 -6.50 -8.56
N GLY A 98 -15.89 -6.95 -9.46
CA GLY A 98 -15.93 -6.55 -10.86
C GLY A 98 -15.99 -5.03 -11.02
N LYS A 99 -17.02 -4.54 -11.72
CA LYS A 99 -17.25 -3.08 -11.89
C LYS A 99 -17.97 -2.44 -10.70
N ASN A 100 -18.55 -3.23 -9.80
CA ASN A 100 -19.38 -2.76 -8.69
C ASN A 100 -18.58 -2.84 -7.38
N ILE A 101 -17.54 -2.01 -7.27
CA ILE A 101 -16.69 -1.96 -6.08
C ILE A 101 -17.46 -1.31 -4.92
N PRO A 102 -17.59 -1.96 -3.76
CA PRO A 102 -18.29 -1.38 -2.63
C PRO A 102 -17.56 -0.16 -2.05
N ASN A 103 -18.31 0.83 -1.58
CA ASN A 103 -17.75 2.05 -0.97
C ASN A 103 -16.94 1.79 0.32
N TYR A 104 -17.14 0.65 0.98
CA TYR A 104 -16.33 0.29 2.15
C TYR A 104 -14.95 -0.27 1.76
N TYR A 105 -14.73 -0.64 0.49
CA TYR A 105 -13.46 -1.24 0.06
C TYR A 105 -12.44 -0.16 -0.29
N SER A 106 -11.23 -0.28 0.25
CA SER A 106 -10.15 0.71 0.15
C SER A 106 -8.86 0.14 -0.50
N GLY A 107 -8.99 -0.92 -1.29
CA GLY A 107 -7.86 -1.62 -1.90
C GLY A 107 -7.42 -2.84 -1.10
N ALA A 108 -6.53 -3.64 -1.70
CA ALA A 108 -5.95 -4.81 -1.08
C ALA A 108 -4.61 -5.13 -1.73
N PHE A 109 -3.69 -5.67 -0.94
CA PHE A 109 -2.36 -6.05 -1.41
C PHE A 109 -1.85 -7.26 -0.63
N ILE A 110 -0.83 -7.92 -1.17
CA ILE A 110 -0.11 -8.99 -0.46
C ILE A 110 1.15 -8.36 0.14
N ASN A 111 1.33 -8.52 1.45
CA ASN A 111 2.51 -7.99 2.12
C ASN A 111 3.76 -8.87 1.91
N ASP A 112 4.90 -8.37 2.35
CA ASP A 112 6.20 -9.06 2.34
C ASP A 112 6.16 -10.46 2.99
N LYS A 113 5.29 -10.65 3.99
CA LYS A 113 5.05 -11.93 4.68
C LYS A 113 4.06 -12.85 3.95
N GLY A 114 3.59 -12.48 2.76
CA GLY A 114 2.66 -13.28 1.96
C GLY A 114 1.21 -13.28 2.43
N ASN A 115 0.83 -12.36 3.33
CA ASN A 115 -0.54 -12.26 3.83
C ASN A 115 -1.34 -11.29 2.97
N LEU A 116 -2.59 -11.66 2.68
CA LEU A 116 -3.55 -10.74 2.09
C LEU A 116 -3.94 -9.67 3.12
N VAL A 117 -3.69 -8.41 2.78
CA VAL A 117 -4.12 -7.23 3.53
C VAL A 117 -5.27 -6.58 2.78
N ILE A 118 -6.40 -6.39 3.45
CA ILE A 118 -7.60 -5.74 2.89
C ILE A 118 -7.87 -4.46 3.65
N ASN A 119 -7.95 -3.37 2.91
CA ASN A 119 -8.25 -2.06 3.45
C ASN A 119 -9.76 -1.82 3.42
N ILE A 120 -10.31 -1.37 4.54
CA ILE A 120 -11.72 -1.09 4.73
C ILE A 120 -11.90 0.37 5.18
N ARG A 121 -12.88 1.06 4.64
CA ARG A 121 -13.35 2.37 5.12
C ARG A 121 -14.58 2.23 6.00
N GLY A 122 -14.59 2.95 7.12
CA GLY A 122 -15.75 3.06 8.00
C GLY A 122 -15.85 1.90 9.00
N ASN A 123 -16.98 1.20 9.03
CA ASN A 123 -17.21 0.12 9.99
C ASN A 123 -16.38 -1.13 9.63
N LEU A 124 -15.23 -1.27 10.28
CA LEU A 124 -14.28 -2.35 10.05
C LEU A 124 -14.90 -3.74 10.24
N GLN A 125 -15.75 -3.95 11.26
CA GLN A 125 -16.34 -5.27 11.52
C GLN A 125 -17.38 -5.66 10.47
N LYS A 126 -18.20 -4.71 10.03
CA LYS A 126 -19.13 -4.93 8.93
C LYS A 126 -18.39 -5.26 7.64
N GLY A 127 -17.37 -4.45 7.28
CA GLY A 127 -16.58 -4.68 6.07
C GLY A 127 -15.84 -6.02 6.08
N LYS A 128 -15.24 -6.40 7.23
CA LYS A 128 -14.67 -7.74 7.45
C LYS A 128 -15.68 -8.85 7.18
N SER A 129 -16.87 -8.75 7.76
CA SER A 129 -17.93 -9.74 7.58
C SER A 129 -18.32 -9.90 6.12
N GLU A 130 -18.53 -8.79 5.39
CA GLU A 130 -18.88 -8.84 3.97
C GLU A 130 -17.77 -9.49 3.13
N VAL A 131 -16.51 -9.13 3.38
CA VAL A 131 -15.36 -9.73 2.69
C VAL A 131 -15.26 -11.22 2.97
N ILE A 132 -15.38 -11.65 4.23
CA ILE A 132 -15.28 -13.06 4.62
C ILE A 132 -16.38 -13.90 3.98
N LYS A 133 -17.60 -13.36 3.77
CA LYS A 133 -18.66 -14.07 3.02
C LYS A 133 -18.23 -14.38 1.57
N ILE A 134 -17.38 -13.54 0.99
CA ILE A 134 -16.90 -13.70 -0.39
C ILE A 134 -15.72 -14.68 -0.44
N ILE A 135 -14.67 -14.42 0.32
CA ILE A 135 -13.39 -15.14 0.20
C ILE A 135 -13.22 -16.30 1.20
N GLY A 136 -14.16 -16.46 2.13
CA GLY A 136 -14.05 -17.40 3.24
C GLY A 136 -13.22 -16.84 4.40
N ALA A 137 -13.23 -17.56 5.51
CA ALA A 137 -12.35 -17.28 6.64
C ALA A 137 -10.91 -17.73 6.35
N GLY A 138 -9.96 -17.24 7.13
CA GLY A 138 -8.55 -17.65 7.04
C GLY A 138 -7.62 -16.50 7.36
N ASN A 139 -6.35 -16.66 7.00
CA ASN A 139 -5.30 -15.68 7.28
C ASN A 139 -5.42 -14.46 6.35
N VAL A 140 -6.21 -13.48 6.78
CA VAL A 140 -6.43 -12.20 6.09
C VAL A 140 -6.31 -11.09 7.13
N LEU A 141 -5.48 -10.10 6.84
CA LEU A 141 -5.30 -8.91 7.66
C LEU A 141 -6.24 -7.82 7.17
N PHE A 142 -6.84 -7.09 8.10
CA PHE A 142 -7.75 -6.01 7.77
C PHE A 142 -7.30 -4.73 8.42
N GLN A 143 -7.26 -3.65 7.64
CA GLN A 143 -6.89 -2.32 8.10
C GLN A 143 -8.04 -1.36 7.89
N ASN A 144 -8.18 -0.38 8.78
CA ASN A 144 -9.08 0.73 8.56
C ASN A 144 -8.36 1.83 7.77
N LYS A 145 -9.02 2.41 6.78
CA LYS A 145 -8.50 3.47 5.92
C LYS A 145 -9.50 4.62 5.83
N THR A 146 -8.99 5.81 5.52
CA THR A 146 -9.80 7.03 5.48
C THR A 146 -10.64 7.09 4.22
N TYR A 147 -10.07 6.80 3.05
CA TYR A 147 -10.75 6.91 1.76
C TYR A 147 -11.00 5.54 1.14
N SER A 148 -12.11 5.39 0.44
CA SER A 148 -12.43 4.22 -0.36
C SER A 148 -11.58 4.19 -1.62
N TYR A 149 -11.46 3.01 -2.20
CA TYR A 149 -10.81 2.81 -3.49
C TYR A 149 -11.53 3.62 -4.57
N LYS A 150 -12.87 3.70 -4.49
CA LYS A 150 -13.67 4.49 -5.42
C LYS A 150 -13.37 5.99 -5.30
N GLU A 151 -13.38 6.55 -4.09
CA GLU A 151 -13.06 7.98 -3.86
C GLU A 151 -11.69 8.35 -4.44
N LEU A 152 -10.67 7.51 -4.24
CA LEU A 152 -9.34 7.77 -4.78
C LEU A 152 -9.26 7.64 -6.31
N ASN A 153 -9.97 6.66 -6.89
CA ASN A 153 -10.02 6.51 -8.36
C ASN A 153 -10.82 7.63 -9.02
N ASP A 154 -11.89 8.12 -8.40
CA ASP A 154 -12.64 9.27 -8.89
C ASP A 154 -11.73 10.51 -8.98
N ILE A 155 -10.84 10.72 -7.99
CA ILE A 155 -9.82 11.78 -8.02
C ILE A 155 -8.83 11.56 -9.17
N MET A 156 -8.29 10.35 -9.32
CA MET A 156 -7.36 10.02 -10.41
C MET A 156 -7.98 10.27 -11.80
N ASN A 157 -9.23 9.83 -11.99
CA ASN A 157 -9.96 10.05 -13.24
C ASN A 157 -10.21 11.54 -13.49
N PHE A 158 -10.62 12.28 -12.46
CA PHE A 158 -10.78 13.72 -12.57
C PHE A 158 -9.48 14.40 -13.00
N LEU A 159 -8.34 14.10 -12.37
CA LEU A 159 -7.06 14.71 -12.73
C LEU A 159 -6.64 14.37 -14.16
N ASN A 160 -6.84 13.11 -14.59
CA ASN A 160 -6.58 12.68 -15.96
C ASN A 160 -7.41 13.46 -16.98
N GLU A 161 -8.72 13.55 -16.79
CA GLU A 161 -9.62 14.27 -17.68
C GLU A 161 -9.34 15.78 -17.67
N PHE A 162 -9.12 16.35 -16.48
CA PHE A 162 -8.81 17.76 -16.31
C PHE A 162 -7.54 18.16 -17.04
N ALA A 163 -6.48 17.34 -16.95
CA ALA A 163 -5.20 17.59 -17.60
C ALA A 163 -5.22 17.42 -19.12
N GLN A 164 -6.04 16.49 -19.63
CA GLN A 164 -6.21 16.27 -21.06
C GLN A 164 -6.99 17.40 -21.74
N ASN A 165 -7.80 18.16 -21.00
CA ASN A 165 -8.53 19.30 -21.55
C ASN A 165 -7.58 20.47 -21.90
N PRO A 166 -7.47 20.88 -23.17
CA PRO A 166 -6.57 21.96 -23.59
C PRO A 166 -6.80 23.30 -22.87
N GLN A 167 -8.04 23.58 -22.44
CA GLN A 167 -8.41 24.81 -21.73
C GLN A 167 -7.86 24.87 -20.29
N ASN A 168 -7.36 23.74 -19.79
CA ASN A 168 -6.81 23.63 -18.43
C ASN A 168 -5.28 23.58 -18.40
N ARG A 169 -4.59 23.63 -19.55
CA ARG A 169 -3.11 23.54 -19.61
C ARG A 169 -2.43 24.53 -18.67
N ASP A 170 -2.89 25.77 -18.63
CA ASP A 170 -2.30 26.81 -17.78
C ASP A 170 -2.39 26.46 -16.28
N LYS A 171 -3.49 25.82 -15.86
CA LYS A 171 -3.71 25.39 -14.47
C LYS A 171 -2.85 24.17 -14.09
N MET A 172 -2.37 23.42 -15.07
CA MET A 172 -1.56 22.21 -14.88
C MET A 172 -0.05 22.44 -15.08
N LYS A 173 0.39 23.65 -15.45
CA LYS A 173 1.82 23.98 -15.68
C LYS A 173 2.72 23.62 -14.50
N ASN A 174 2.21 23.74 -13.27
CA ASN A 174 2.96 23.44 -12.05
C ASN A 174 2.83 21.97 -11.61
N VAL A 175 2.03 21.14 -12.29
CA VAL A 175 1.66 19.79 -11.86
C VAL A 175 2.12 18.76 -12.91
N PRO A 176 3.36 18.27 -12.83
CA PRO A 176 3.92 17.36 -13.84
C PRO A 176 3.41 15.93 -13.72
N CYS A 177 2.96 15.49 -12.55
CA CYS A 177 2.47 14.12 -12.32
C CYS A 177 1.50 14.02 -11.14
N TRP A 178 0.76 12.92 -11.10
CA TRP A 178 0.00 12.45 -9.95
C TRP A 178 -0.01 10.92 -9.91
N SER A 179 -0.16 10.34 -8.72
CA SER A 179 -0.19 8.90 -8.52
C SER A 179 -1.11 8.50 -7.37
N LEU A 180 -1.69 7.31 -7.47
CA LEU A 180 -2.43 6.68 -6.39
C LEU A 180 -1.45 6.04 -5.41
N MET A 181 -1.42 6.53 -4.17
CA MET A 181 -0.66 5.93 -3.08
C MET A 181 -1.55 4.94 -2.35
N GLU A 182 -1.66 3.72 -2.89
CA GLU A 182 -2.61 2.69 -2.41
C GLU A 182 -2.34 2.28 -0.96
N LEU A 183 -1.07 2.09 -0.60
CA LEU A 183 -0.66 1.68 0.74
C LEU A 183 -0.99 2.76 1.78
N GLU A 184 -0.64 4.01 1.48
CA GLU A 184 -0.84 5.15 2.37
C GLU A 184 -2.24 5.77 2.28
N ASN A 185 -3.05 5.34 1.31
CA ASN A 185 -4.44 5.72 1.10
C ASN A 185 -4.62 7.23 0.84
N TYR A 186 -3.95 7.75 -0.19
CA TYR A 186 -4.17 9.11 -0.71
C TYR A 186 -3.76 9.22 -2.18
N VAL A 187 -4.06 10.33 -2.84
CA VAL A 187 -3.51 10.68 -4.16
C VAL A 187 -2.37 11.67 -3.96
N GLU A 188 -1.19 11.34 -4.46
CA GLU A 188 -0.05 12.24 -4.47
C GLU A 188 -0.07 13.09 -5.74
N VAL A 189 0.02 14.41 -5.59
CA VAL A 189 0.19 15.35 -6.69
C VAL A 189 1.60 15.92 -6.63
N CYS A 190 2.36 15.70 -7.71
CA CYS A 190 3.68 16.27 -7.88
C CYS A 190 3.56 17.76 -8.22
N MET A 191 4.41 18.61 -7.64
CA MET A 191 4.46 20.04 -7.95
C MET A 191 5.89 20.50 -8.26
N LEU A 192 6.09 21.28 -9.32
CA LEU A 192 7.41 21.88 -9.61
C LEU A 192 7.80 22.87 -8.49
N GLU A 193 6.89 23.78 -8.21
CA GLU A 193 6.91 24.69 -7.07
C GLU A 193 5.91 24.21 -6.01
N ASN A 194 6.42 23.65 -4.92
CA ASN A 194 5.62 23.12 -3.82
C ASN A 194 5.61 24.09 -2.62
N THR A 195 4.97 25.24 -2.79
CA THR A 195 4.75 26.22 -1.70
C THR A 195 3.28 26.24 -1.27
N PRO A 196 2.95 26.72 -0.06
CA PRO A 196 1.56 26.84 0.39
C PRO A 196 0.67 27.62 -0.58
N GLU A 197 1.19 28.69 -1.19
CA GLU A 197 0.48 29.51 -2.17
C GLU A 197 0.13 28.71 -3.43
N LYS A 198 1.08 27.90 -3.92
CA LYS A 198 0.87 27.05 -5.10
C LYS A 198 -0.08 25.90 -4.82
N GLN A 199 -0.04 25.31 -3.62
CA GLN A 199 -1.01 24.32 -3.18
C GLN A 199 -2.42 24.91 -3.08
N ALA A 200 -2.56 26.13 -2.54
CA ALA A 200 -3.84 26.83 -2.48
C ALA A 200 -4.38 27.17 -3.88
N GLU A 201 -3.51 27.58 -4.80
CA GLU A 201 -3.85 27.80 -6.20
C GLU A 201 -4.40 26.53 -6.87
N PHE A 202 -3.76 25.38 -6.64
CA PHE A 202 -4.26 24.09 -7.11
C PHE A 202 -5.63 23.77 -6.54
N ARG A 203 -5.80 23.84 -5.22
CA ARG A 203 -7.07 23.53 -4.55
C ARG A 203 -8.22 24.39 -5.06
N LYS A 204 -7.95 25.67 -5.29
CA LYS A 204 -8.93 26.63 -5.81
C LYS A 204 -9.33 26.35 -7.27
N ASN A 205 -8.37 26.01 -8.12
CA ASN A 205 -8.57 26.04 -9.57
C ASN A 205 -8.69 24.66 -10.22
N VAL A 206 -8.27 23.60 -9.52
CA VAL A 206 -8.23 22.23 -10.04
C VAL A 206 -9.17 21.36 -9.20
N LEU A 207 -8.78 21.02 -7.96
CA LEU A 207 -9.57 20.17 -7.08
C LEU A 207 -9.14 20.38 -5.62
N ASP A 208 -10.12 20.68 -4.77
CA ASP A 208 -9.90 20.65 -3.33
C ASP A 208 -10.37 19.31 -2.75
N SER A 209 -9.43 18.58 -2.16
CA SER A 209 -9.70 17.30 -1.51
C SER A 209 -8.68 17.04 -0.41
N ASP A 210 -9.15 16.58 0.75
CA ASP A 210 -8.30 16.13 1.86
C ASP A 210 -7.56 14.82 1.53
N ALA A 211 -7.98 14.12 0.47
CA ALA A 211 -7.31 12.92 -0.04
C ALA A 211 -6.10 13.23 -0.92
N ILE A 212 -5.82 14.52 -1.18
CA ILE A 212 -4.66 14.95 -1.98
C ILE A 212 -3.54 15.40 -1.05
N ARG A 213 -2.34 14.86 -1.30
CA ARG A 213 -1.08 15.33 -0.71
C ARG A 213 -0.15 15.83 -1.79
N PHE A 214 0.61 16.87 -1.47
CA PHE A 214 1.53 17.49 -2.42
C PHE A 214 2.97 17.11 -2.12
N ARG A 215 3.70 16.75 -3.17
CA ARG A 215 5.13 16.45 -3.12
C ARG A 215 5.86 17.34 -4.11
N LYS A 216 7.04 17.84 -3.73
CA LYS A 216 7.92 18.50 -4.71
C LYS A 216 8.35 17.49 -5.77
N SER A 217 8.27 17.87 -7.04
CA SER A 217 8.81 17.08 -8.14
C SER A 217 10.33 17.02 -8.03
N GLY A 218 10.90 15.85 -8.32
CA GLY A 218 12.33 15.76 -8.61
C GLY A 218 12.68 16.53 -9.90
N PRO A 219 13.98 16.70 -10.18
CA PRO A 219 14.41 17.25 -11.46
C PRO A 219 13.84 16.42 -12.61
N MET A 220 13.13 17.06 -13.54
CA MET A 220 12.68 16.40 -14.75
C MET A 220 13.85 16.27 -15.71
N VAL A 221 14.34 15.04 -15.90
CA VAL A 221 15.36 14.73 -16.92
C VAL A 221 14.61 14.28 -18.16
N PHE A 222 14.62 15.11 -19.20
CA PHE A 222 14.15 14.72 -20.53
C PHE A 222 15.30 14.00 -21.24
N HIS A 223 15.08 12.75 -21.60
CA HIS A 223 15.97 11.97 -22.48
C HIS A 223 15.54 12.13 -23.93
#